data_AF-A0A9X6M275-F1
#
_entry.id   AF-A0A9X6M275-F1
#
_cell.length_a   1.000
_cell.length_b   1.000
_cell.length_c   1.000
_cell.angle_alpha   90.00
_cell.angle_beta   90.00
_cell.angle_gamma   90.00
#
_symmetry.space_group_name_H-M   'P 1'
#
loop_
_entity.id
_entity.type
_entity.pdbx_description
1 polymer ?
#
loop_
_entity_poly.entity_id
_entity_poly.type
_entity_poly.pdbx_seq_one_letter_code
_entity_poly.pdbx_strand_id
1 'polypeptide(L)'
;MLFADLDLPLQRGFLVDLRGIVRTLLQDMEYVIVEENISFITDDFIEQVIIYLEKTRFFQKWIEVDVASVNLKELLQQIELSMRKRNSTLRQRNYFANLLYAVDLREDMPTDYLCMKKRVLELEHLKEQQKYAQPLVPVSIQQITLLKRAWKETMGRNLEVSKDMKQSEVDELFSRINRKQYKIKR
;
A
#
# COMPACT_ATOMS: atom_id res chain seq x y z
N MET A 1 6.86 16.75 -32.14
CA MET A 1 6.48 18.13 -31.72
C MET A 1 7.12 18.38 -30.37
N LEU A 2 7.75 19.54 -30.14
CA LEU A 2 8.27 19.83 -28.80
C LEU A 2 7.09 20.06 -27.85
N PHE A 3 7.23 19.70 -26.58
CA PHE A 3 6.21 20.00 -25.55
C PHE A 3 5.80 21.48 -25.53
N ALA A 4 6.77 22.39 -25.73
CA ALA A 4 6.54 23.83 -25.76
C ALA A 4 5.63 24.29 -26.92
N ASP A 5 5.57 23.52 -28.01
CA ASP A 5 4.78 23.83 -29.20
C ASP A 5 3.34 23.32 -29.11
N LEU A 6 3.01 22.52 -28.08
CA LEU A 6 1.68 21.99 -27.86
C LEU A 6 0.71 23.08 -27.39
N ASP A 7 -0.54 23.01 -27.86
CA ASP A 7 -1.61 23.84 -27.31
C ASP A 7 -1.81 23.58 -25.82
N LEU A 8 -2.25 24.61 -25.09
CA LEU A 8 -2.48 24.55 -23.63
C LEU A 8 -3.32 23.34 -23.17
N PRO A 9 -4.40 22.91 -23.85
CA PRO A 9 -5.14 21.72 -23.46
C PRO A 9 -4.31 20.44 -23.59
N LEU A 10 -3.48 20.32 -24.62
CA LEU A 10 -2.61 19.16 -24.85
C LEU A 10 -1.48 19.12 -23.81
N GLN A 11 -0.86 20.27 -23.51
CA GLN A 11 0.13 20.38 -22.43
C GLN A 11 -0.45 19.93 -21.09
N ARG A 12 -1.68 20.38 -20.75
CA ARG A 12 -2.37 19.96 -19.52
C ARG A 12 -2.63 18.46 -19.51
N GLY A 13 -3.08 17.88 -20.62
CA GLY A 13 -3.30 16.44 -20.76
C GLY A 13 -2.02 15.64 -20.51
N PHE A 14 -0.93 16.03 -21.17
CA PHE A 14 0.39 15.43 -21.01
C PHE A 14 0.85 15.45 -19.54
N LEU A 15 0.75 16.61 -18.87
CA LEU A 15 1.17 16.76 -17.47
C LEU A 15 0.31 15.95 -16.49
N VAL A 16 -0.99 15.80 -16.75
CA VAL A 16 -1.86 14.95 -15.94
C VAL A 16 -1.41 13.49 -16.01
N ASP A 17 -1.08 13.02 -17.21
CA ASP A 17 -0.65 11.64 -17.43
C ASP A 17 0.74 11.40 -16.86
N LEU A 18 1.68 12.34 -17.04
CA LEU A 18 3.02 12.29 -16.46
C LEU A 18 2.95 12.26 -14.92
N ARG A 19 2.10 13.10 -14.32
CA ARG A 19 1.84 13.05 -12.86
C ARG A 19 1.23 11.71 -12.44
N GLY A 20 0.42 11.08 -13.29
CA GLY A 20 -0.09 9.73 -13.07
C GLY A 20 1.04 8.71 -12.96
N ILE A 21 1.98 8.75 -13.91
CA ILE A 21 3.15 7.87 -13.96
C ILE A 21 4.04 8.05 -12.74
N VAL A 22 4.39 9.30 -12.40
CA VAL A 22 5.18 9.60 -11.19
C VAL A 22 4.53 9.05 -9.94
N ARG A 23 3.19 9.16 -9.82
CA ARG A 23 2.47 8.60 -8.68
C ARG A 23 2.57 7.08 -8.62
N THR A 24 2.40 6.40 -9.75
CA THR A 24 2.50 4.94 -9.81
C THR A 24 3.91 4.47 -9.43
N LEU A 25 4.94 5.08 -10.02
CA LEU A 25 6.33 4.76 -9.68
C LEU A 25 6.63 4.94 -8.19
N LEU A 26 6.17 6.05 -7.60
CA LEU A 26 6.33 6.28 -6.16
C LEU A 26 5.60 5.24 -5.31
N GLN A 27 4.43 4.76 -5.75
CA GLN A 27 3.70 3.69 -5.06
C GLN A 27 4.43 2.35 -5.15
N ASP A 28 4.94 2.00 -6.33
CA ASP A 28 5.68 0.75 -6.57
C ASP A 28 6.99 0.71 -5.78
N MET A 29 7.63 1.88 -5.59
CA MET A 29 8.82 2.04 -4.75
C MET A 29 8.49 2.27 -3.26
N GLU A 30 7.22 2.17 -2.87
CA GLU A 30 6.73 2.45 -1.52
C GLU A 30 7.22 3.80 -0.94
N TYR A 31 7.41 4.79 -1.81
CA TYR A 31 7.92 6.12 -1.49
C TYR A 31 9.29 6.13 -0.80
N VAL A 32 10.09 5.05 -0.88
CA VAL A 32 11.39 4.93 -0.19
C VAL A 32 12.32 6.11 -0.50
N ILE A 33 12.36 6.54 -1.76
CA ILE A 33 13.19 7.65 -2.27
C ILE A 33 12.74 9.05 -1.81
N VAL A 34 11.57 9.16 -1.16
CA VAL A 34 11.06 10.44 -0.68
C VAL A 34 11.69 10.77 0.67
N GLU A 35 12.42 11.89 0.70
CA GLU A 35 12.96 12.48 1.91
C GLU A 35 12.43 13.91 2.09
N GLU A 36 12.41 14.36 3.34
CA GLU A 36 11.96 15.70 3.69
C GLU A 36 12.92 16.75 3.13
N ASN A 37 12.39 17.76 2.44
CA ASN A 37 13.16 18.86 1.85
C ASN A 37 14.24 18.48 0.80
N ILE A 38 14.29 17.22 0.37
CA ILE A 38 15.26 16.73 -0.63
C ILE A 38 14.51 16.28 -1.88
N SER A 39 14.90 16.79 -3.05
CA SER A 39 14.28 16.38 -4.32
C SER A 39 14.63 14.94 -4.68
N PHE A 40 13.62 14.13 -5.01
CA PHE A 40 13.84 12.77 -5.51
C PHE A 40 13.99 12.70 -7.04
N ILE A 41 13.96 13.84 -7.74
CA ILE A 41 14.15 13.92 -9.19
C ILE A 41 15.64 13.85 -9.52
N THR A 42 16.21 12.65 -9.36
CA THR A 42 17.57 12.29 -9.76
C THR A 42 17.61 11.81 -11.20
N ASP A 43 18.79 11.72 -11.79
CA ASP A 43 18.94 11.21 -13.16
C ASP A 43 18.47 9.75 -13.28
N ASP A 44 18.73 8.91 -12.25
CA ASP A 44 18.20 7.55 -12.15
C ASP A 44 16.67 7.51 -12.12
N PHE A 45 16.02 8.42 -11.39
CA PHE A 45 14.56 8.50 -11.36
C PHE A 45 13.99 8.91 -12.72
N ILE A 46 14.67 9.83 -13.41
CA ILE A 46 14.27 10.27 -14.76
C ILE A 46 14.36 9.10 -15.74
N GLU A 47 15.42 8.30 -15.68
CA GLU A 47 15.56 7.10 -16.51
C GLU A 47 14.42 6.10 -16.27
N GLN A 48 14.06 5.86 -15.00
CA GLN A 48 12.90 5.02 -14.64
C GLN A 48 11.59 5.57 -15.23
N VAL A 49 11.40 6.89 -15.18
CA VAL A 49 10.24 7.53 -15.81
C VAL A 49 10.25 7.28 -17.32
N ILE A 50 11.37 7.47 -18.02
CA ILE A 50 11.49 7.23 -19.46
C ILE A 50 11.12 5.78 -19.81
N ILE A 51 11.70 4.80 -19.10
CA ILE A 51 11.39 3.38 -19.28
C ILE A 51 9.90 3.11 -19.09
N TYR A 52 9.28 3.75 -18.09
CA TYR A 52 7.85 3.59 -17.83
C TYR A 52 6.99 4.22 -18.93
N LEU A 53 7.38 5.40 -19.44
CA LEU A 53 6.71 6.08 -20.55
C LEU A 53 6.72 5.20 -21.81
N GLU A 54 7.85 4.59 -22.16
CA GLU A 54 8.01 3.72 -23.32
C GLU A 54 7.17 2.44 -23.23
N LYS A 55 7.10 1.83 -22.04
CA LYS A 55 6.37 0.58 -21.81
C LYS A 55 4.86 0.77 -21.68
N THR A 56 4.42 1.95 -21.26
CA THR A 56 3.01 2.18 -20.91
C THR A 56 2.18 2.50 -22.14
N ARG A 57 1.32 1.55 -22.55
CA ARG A 57 0.37 1.73 -23.67
C ARG A 57 -0.45 3.02 -23.57
N PHE A 58 -0.81 3.43 -22.36
CA PHE A 58 -1.58 4.66 -22.12
C PHE A 58 -0.83 5.94 -22.49
N PHE A 59 0.51 5.93 -22.47
CA PHE A 59 1.34 7.07 -22.83
C PHE A 59 1.72 7.08 -24.32
N GLN A 60 1.43 6.02 -25.07
CA GLN A 60 1.70 5.96 -26.52
C GLN A 60 0.97 7.03 -27.34
N LYS A 61 -0.14 7.58 -26.82
CA LYS A 61 -0.81 8.74 -27.44
C LYS A 61 0.04 10.01 -27.47
N TRP A 62 1.12 10.06 -26.68
CA TRP A 62 2.08 11.16 -26.63
C TRP A 62 3.40 10.83 -27.33
N ILE A 63 3.49 9.72 -28.09
CA ILE A 63 4.74 9.27 -28.72
C ILE A 63 5.32 10.28 -29.72
N GLU A 64 4.48 11.16 -30.28
CA GLU A 64 4.88 12.23 -31.19
C GLU A 64 5.37 13.49 -30.45
N VAL A 65 5.22 13.55 -29.12
CA VAL A 65 5.73 14.65 -28.29
C VAL A 65 7.17 14.35 -27.92
N ASP A 66 8.08 15.11 -28.50
CA ASP A 66 9.50 15.05 -28.16
C ASP A 66 9.73 15.85 -26.88
N VAL A 67 10.17 15.14 -25.85
CA VAL A 67 10.57 15.73 -24.56
C VAL A 67 12.04 15.45 -24.37
N ALA A 68 12.88 16.41 -24.76
CA ALA A 68 14.29 16.38 -24.42
C ALA A 68 14.48 16.12 -22.91
N SER A 69 15.49 15.34 -22.54
CA SER A 69 15.75 14.93 -21.15
C SER A 69 15.84 16.11 -20.16
N VAL A 70 16.40 17.23 -20.61
CA VAL A 70 16.49 18.48 -19.83
C VAL A 70 15.10 19.06 -19.51
N ASN A 71 14.19 19.07 -20.49
CA ASN A 71 12.82 19.53 -20.30
C ASN A 71 12.02 18.57 -19.40
N LEU A 72 12.27 17.26 -19.50
CA LEU A 72 11.60 16.28 -18.65
C LEU A 72 11.97 16.48 -17.17
N LYS A 73 13.24 16.74 -16.87
CA LYS A 73 13.71 17.01 -15.50
C LYS A 73 12.96 18.18 -14.86
N GLU A 74 12.85 19.29 -15.56
CA GLU A 74 12.13 20.48 -15.08
C GLU A 74 10.64 20.21 -14.85
N LEU A 75 9.99 19.52 -15.79
CA LEU A 75 8.58 19.14 -15.65
C LEU A 75 8.36 18.22 -14.44
N LEU A 76 9.24 17.25 -14.23
CA LEU A 76 9.19 16.34 -13.10
C LEU A 76 9.41 17.06 -11.77
N GLN A 77 10.34 18.03 -11.71
CA GLN A 77 10.56 18.87 -10.52
C GLN A 77 9.32 19.71 -10.21
N GLN A 78 8.66 20.30 -11.21
CA GLN A 78 7.41 21.03 -11.01
C GLN A 78 6.28 20.10 -10.49
N ILE A 79 6.20 18.89 -11.03
CA ILE A 79 5.25 17.87 -10.56
C ILE A 79 5.55 17.50 -9.11
N GLU A 80 6.81 17.21 -8.75
CA GLU A 80 7.23 16.91 -7.38
C GLU A 80 6.79 18.02 -6.42
N LEU A 81 7.17 19.28 -6.70
CA LEU A 81 6.85 20.43 -5.86
C LEU A 81 5.33 20.56 -5.66
N SER A 82 4.55 20.35 -6.73
CA SER A 82 3.09 20.41 -6.65
C SER A 82 2.50 19.26 -5.83
N MET A 83 3.11 18.07 -5.87
CA MET A 83 2.66 16.89 -5.13
C MET A 83 2.96 17.04 -3.64
N ARG A 84 4.14 17.54 -3.27
CA ARG A 84 4.56 17.78 -1.87
C ARG A 84 3.66 18.79 -1.16
N LYS A 85 3.25 19.86 -1.86
CA LYS A 85 2.40 20.94 -1.32
C LYS A 85 0.91 20.57 -1.19
N ARG A 86 0.51 19.36 -1.58
CA ARG A 86 -0.90 18.97 -1.58
C ARG A 86 -1.41 18.84 -0.14
N ASN A 87 -2.56 19.45 0.14
CA ASN A 87 -3.19 19.26 1.45
C ASN A 87 -3.76 17.84 1.61
N SER A 88 -3.45 17.23 2.74
CA SER A 88 -4.07 15.99 3.20
C SER A 88 -5.56 16.20 3.47
N THR A 89 -6.41 15.29 2.99
CA THR A 89 -7.85 15.35 3.24
C THR A 89 -8.18 14.92 4.66
N LEU A 90 -9.35 15.31 5.19
CA LEU A 90 -9.79 14.89 6.54
C LEU A 90 -9.78 13.36 6.70
N ARG A 91 -10.21 12.62 5.66
CA ARG A 91 -10.18 11.15 5.66
C ARG A 91 -8.76 10.62 5.81
N GLN A 92 -7.78 11.21 5.14
CA GLN A 92 -6.38 10.81 5.24
C GLN A 92 -5.80 11.11 6.63
N ARG A 93 -6.11 12.28 7.19
CA ARG A 93 -5.70 12.69 8.55
C ARG A 93 -6.25 11.73 9.62
N ASN A 94 -7.54 11.41 9.53
CA ASN A 94 -8.17 10.47 10.45
C ASN A 94 -7.58 9.06 10.31
N TYR A 95 -7.29 8.62 9.09
CA TYR A 95 -6.66 7.33 8.85
C TYR A 95 -5.26 7.25 9.47
N PHE A 96 -4.44 8.29 9.28
CA PHE A 96 -3.13 8.41 9.90
C PHE A 96 -3.20 8.34 11.43
N ALA A 97 -4.08 9.13 12.06
CA ALA A 97 -4.29 9.10 13.51
C ALA A 97 -4.71 7.71 14.02
N ASN A 98 -5.57 7.00 13.28
CA ASN A 98 -5.98 5.63 13.62
C ASN A 98 -4.83 4.63 13.50
N LEU A 99 -3.92 4.81 12.53
CA LEU A 99 -2.73 3.96 12.41
C LEU A 99 -1.80 4.17 13.61
N LEU A 100 -1.53 5.44 13.98
CA LEU A 100 -0.73 5.77 15.16
C LEU A 100 -1.28 5.15 16.44
N TYR A 101 -2.59 5.30 16.66
CA TYR A 101 -3.26 4.67 17.79
C TYR A 101 -3.10 3.14 17.77
N ALA A 102 -3.24 2.52 16.60
CA ALA A 102 -3.13 1.06 16.46
C ALA A 102 -1.74 0.52 16.76
N VAL A 103 -0.68 1.32 16.55
CA VAL A 103 0.71 0.93 16.83
C VAL A 103 1.29 1.54 18.11
N ASP A 104 0.44 2.20 18.92
CA ASP A 104 0.80 2.92 20.15
C ASP A 104 1.90 3.98 19.98
N LEU A 105 1.85 4.72 18.87
CA LEU A 105 2.73 5.85 18.61
C LEU A 105 2.01 7.19 18.77
N ARG A 106 2.76 8.22 19.13
CA ARG A 106 2.30 9.61 19.17
C ARG A 106 3.29 10.46 18.39
N GLU A 107 2.85 10.94 17.23
CA GLU A 107 3.63 11.83 16.37
C GLU A 107 2.69 12.81 15.67
N ASP A 108 3.24 13.95 15.29
CA ASP A 108 2.53 14.91 14.47
C ASP A 108 2.50 14.44 13.00
N MET A 109 1.43 14.80 12.30
CA MET A 109 1.31 14.46 10.89
C MET A 109 2.30 15.28 10.04
N PRO A 110 3.06 14.65 9.14
CA PRO A 110 3.95 15.38 8.24
C PRO A 110 3.20 16.43 7.40
N THR A 111 3.80 17.61 7.27
CA THR A 111 3.26 18.72 6.47
C THR A 111 3.47 18.51 4.97
N ASP A 112 4.59 17.90 4.59
CA ASP A 112 4.84 17.41 3.24
C ASP A 112 3.96 16.19 2.94
N TYR A 113 3.14 16.29 1.89
CA TYR A 113 2.19 15.25 1.51
C TYR A 113 2.84 13.93 1.11
N LEU A 114 4.00 13.97 0.45
CA LEU A 114 4.70 12.75 0.03
C LEU A 114 5.38 12.09 1.23
N CYS A 115 5.94 12.87 2.15
CA CYS A 115 6.46 12.34 3.41
C CYS A 115 5.35 11.72 4.24
N MET A 116 4.17 12.34 4.29
CA MET A 116 2.98 11.76 4.91
C MET A 116 2.59 10.42 4.27
N LYS A 117 2.63 10.33 2.94
CA LYS A 117 2.33 9.08 2.22
C LYS A 117 3.31 7.96 2.55
N LYS A 118 4.60 8.26 2.56
CA LYS A 118 5.65 7.34 3.02
C LYS A 118 5.37 6.86 4.44
N ARG A 119 5.11 7.80 5.36
CA ARG A 119 4.87 7.48 6.78
C ARG A 119 3.62 6.62 6.99
N VAL A 120 2.55 6.86 6.24
CA VAL A 120 1.35 6.00 6.28
C VAL A 120 1.70 4.55 5.94
N LEU A 121 2.49 4.31 4.89
CA LEU A 121 2.90 2.94 4.52
C LEU A 121 3.78 2.30 5.59
N GLU A 122 4.72 3.04 6.14
CA GLU A 122 5.56 2.55 7.25
C GLU A 122 4.70 2.13 8.47
N LEU A 123 3.70 2.93 8.83
CA LEU A 123 2.77 2.60 9.92
C LEU A 123 1.89 1.38 9.59
N GLU A 124 1.46 1.22 8.34
CA GLU A 124 0.75 0.02 7.89
C GLU A 124 1.62 -1.23 8.03
N HIS A 125 2.89 -1.15 7.61
CA HIS A 125 3.86 -2.24 7.76
C HIS A 125 4.13 -2.56 9.24
N LEU A 126 4.32 -1.54 10.08
CA LEU A 126 4.51 -1.72 11.52
C LEU A 126 3.30 -2.38 12.18
N LYS A 127 2.09 -1.95 11.82
CA LYS A 127 0.84 -2.56 12.32
C LYS A 127 0.75 -4.02 11.92
N GLU A 128 1.11 -4.34 10.68
CA GLU A 128 1.09 -5.71 10.18
C GLU A 128 2.15 -6.57 10.89
N GLN A 129 3.38 -6.04 11.08
CA GLN A 129 4.41 -6.70 11.88
C GLN A 129 3.98 -6.93 13.33
N GLN A 130 3.30 -5.97 13.97
CA GLN A 130 2.76 -6.14 15.33
C GLN A 130 1.70 -7.24 15.40
N LYS A 131 0.87 -7.45 14.36
CA LYS A 131 -0.05 -8.61 14.35
C LYS A 131 0.70 -9.94 14.39
N TYR A 132 1.85 -10.03 13.73
CA TYR A 132 2.69 -11.23 13.73
C TYR A 132 3.60 -11.32 14.97
N ALA A 133 3.93 -10.19 15.61
CA ALA A 133 4.83 -10.09 16.76
C ALA A 133 4.11 -10.06 18.12
N GLN A 134 2.82 -9.74 18.19
CA GLN A 134 2.04 -9.99 19.39
C GLN A 134 2.22 -11.47 19.77
N PRO A 135 2.55 -11.78 21.03
CA PRO A 135 2.57 -13.17 21.46
C PRO A 135 1.20 -13.72 21.11
N LEU A 136 1.20 -14.74 20.24
CA LEU A 136 0.09 -15.61 19.95
C LEU A 136 -0.50 -16.01 21.29
N VAL A 137 -1.50 -15.27 21.78
CA VAL A 137 -2.13 -15.55 23.06
C VAL A 137 -2.58 -16.99 22.93
N PRO A 138 -2.04 -17.92 23.75
CA PRO A 138 -2.42 -19.31 23.67
C PRO A 138 -3.94 -19.34 23.77
N VAL A 139 -4.55 -19.97 22.78
CA VAL A 139 -6.01 -20.02 22.69
C VAL A 139 -6.55 -20.48 24.03
N SER A 140 -7.58 -19.80 24.53
CA SER A 140 -8.14 -20.14 25.84
C SER A 140 -8.48 -21.63 25.91
N ILE A 141 -8.21 -22.27 27.06
CA ILE A 141 -8.52 -23.70 27.27
C ILE A 141 -9.98 -24.00 26.94
N GLN A 142 -10.88 -23.03 27.16
CA GLN A 142 -12.29 -23.13 26.80
C GLN A 142 -12.53 -23.23 25.29
N GLN A 143 -11.87 -22.40 24.47
CA GLN A 143 -11.97 -22.48 23.01
C GLN A 143 -11.40 -23.79 22.45
N ILE A 144 -10.27 -24.27 23.00
CA ILE A 144 -9.70 -25.58 22.61
C ILE A 144 -10.69 -26.72 22.96
N THR A 145 -11.36 -26.62 24.11
CA THR A 145 -12.37 -27.59 24.54
C THR A 145 -13.59 -27.60 23.61
N LEU A 146 -14.08 -26.42 23.24
CA LEU A 146 -15.18 -26.26 22.28
C LEU A 146 -14.81 -26.82 20.90
N LEU A 147 -13.60 -26.54 20.42
CA LEU A 147 -13.10 -27.05 19.14
C LEU A 147 -13.02 -28.58 19.14
N LYS A 148 -12.45 -29.19 20.19
CA LYS A 148 -12.38 -30.66 20.33
C LYS A 148 -13.77 -31.28 20.31
N ARG A 149 -14.75 -30.67 20.98
CA ARG A 149 -16.15 -31.13 20.98
C ARG A 149 -16.76 -31.04 19.58
N ALA A 150 -16.73 -29.88 18.95
CA ALA A 150 -17.31 -29.65 17.62
C ALA A 150 -16.65 -30.53 16.54
N TRP A 151 -15.33 -30.74 16.64
CA TRP A 151 -14.59 -31.63 15.75
C TRP A 151 -15.01 -33.09 15.94
N LYS A 152 -15.15 -33.57 17.18
CA LYS A 152 -15.61 -34.93 17.46
C LYS A 152 -17.03 -35.15 16.94
N GLU A 153 -17.94 -34.20 17.15
CA GLU A 153 -19.32 -34.25 16.67
C GLU A 153 -19.40 -34.30 15.14
N THR A 154 -18.56 -33.54 14.44
CA THR A 154 -18.63 -33.41 12.97
C THR A 154 -17.78 -34.44 12.22
N MET A 155 -16.65 -34.86 12.80
CA MET A 155 -15.65 -35.71 12.17
C MET A 155 -15.61 -37.13 12.73
N GLY A 156 -16.27 -37.39 13.87
CA GLY A 156 -16.33 -38.72 14.51
C GLY A 156 -15.03 -39.18 15.18
N ARG A 157 -14.01 -38.31 15.26
CA ARG A 157 -12.69 -38.63 15.83
C ARG A 157 -12.21 -37.54 16.78
N ASN A 158 -11.38 -37.92 17.75
CA ASN A 158 -10.77 -36.96 18.67
C ASN A 158 -9.75 -36.08 17.93
N LEU A 159 -9.70 -34.80 18.28
CA LEU A 159 -8.70 -33.86 17.78
C LEU A 159 -7.56 -33.76 18.80
N GLU A 160 -6.37 -34.17 18.39
CA GLU A 160 -5.13 -33.86 19.11
C GLU A 160 -4.65 -32.48 18.68
N VAL A 161 -4.48 -31.59 19.66
CA VAL A 161 -4.02 -30.22 19.44
C VAL A 161 -3.05 -29.85 20.54
N SER A 162 -1.99 -29.13 20.15
CA SER A 162 -0.94 -28.64 21.05
C SER A 162 -1.52 -27.69 22.10
N LYS A 163 -0.87 -27.59 23.27
CA LYS A 163 -1.23 -26.60 24.29
C LYS A 163 -0.92 -25.17 23.85
N ASP A 164 0.02 -25.01 22.92
CA ASP A 164 0.45 -23.73 22.35
C ASP A 164 -0.21 -23.44 21.01
N MET A 165 -1.40 -24.02 20.79
CA MET A 165 -2.16 -23.87 19.56
C MET A 165 -2.50 -22.40 19.30
N LYS A 166 -2.31 -21.97 18.05
CA LYS A 166 -2.50 -20.59 17.62
C LYS A 166 -3.95 -20.33 17.24
N GLN A 167 -4.43 -19.08 17.39
CA GLN A 167 -5.80 -18.72 17.02
C GLN A 167 -6.08 -18.95 15.52
N SER A 168 -5.10 -18.69 14.65
CA SER A 168 -5.22 -18.95 13.21
C SER A 168 -5.44 -20.43 12.87
N GLU A 169 -4.81 -21.35 13.63
CA GLU A 169 -5.00 -22.79 13.48
C GLU A 169 -6.42 -23.20 13.94
N VAL A 170 -6.94 -22.56 14.98
CA VAL A 170 -8.31 -22.78 15.47
C VAL A 170 -9.34 -22.34 14.44
N ASP A 171 -9.15 -21.14 13.85
CA ASP A 171 -10.05 -20.60 12.84
C ASP A 171 -10.07 -21.46 11.57
N GLU A 172 -8.92 -22.02 11.18
CA GLU A 172 -8.84 -22.97 10.07
C GLU A 172 -9.61 -24.26 10.36
N LEU A 173 -9.48 -24.81 11.57
CA LEU A 173 -10.18 -26.04 11.97
C LEU A 173 -11.69 -25.83 12.08
N PHE A 174 -12.16 -24.70 12.60
CA PHE A 174 -13.59 -24.35 12.57
C PHE A 174 -14.10 -24.17 11.15
N SER A 175 -13.32 -23.57 10.26
CA SER A 175 -13.68 -23.46 8.84
C SER A 175 -13.84 -24.84 8.19
N ARG A 176 -12.97 -25.80 8.52
CA ARG A 176 -13.10 -27.20 8.05
C ARG A 176 -14.34 -27.90 8.60
N ILE A 177 -14.66 -27.70 9.88
CA ILE A 177 -15.90 -28.19 10.50
C ILE A 177 -17.12 -27.66 9.73
N ASN A 178 -17.20 -26.35 9.55
CA ASN A 178 -18.33 -25.70 8.88
C ASN A 178 -18.51 -26.19 7.44
N ARG A 179 -17.42 -26.32 6.68
CA ARG A 179 -17.46 -26.88 5.31
C ARG A 179 -18.00 -28.31 5.29
N LYS A 180 -17.65 -29.14 6.27
CA LYS A 180 -18.15 -30.53 6.33
C LYS A 180 -19.61 -30.59 6.77
N GLN A 181 -20.02 -29.80 7.76
CA GLN A 181 -21.43 -29.71 8.16
C GLN A 181 -22.32 -29.24 7.01
N TYR A 182 -21.85 -28.28 6.21
CA TYR A 182 -22.58 -27.80 5.03
C TYR A 182 -22.73 -28.88 3.95
N LYS A 183 -21.74 -29.77 3.80
CA LYS A 183 -21.81 -30.93 2.90
C LYS A 183 -22.72 -32.04 3.39
N ILE A 184 -22.91 -32.20 4.71
CA ILE A 184 -23.79 -33.21 5.30
C ILE A 184 -25.27 -32.77 5.25
N LYS A 185 -25.53 -31.46 5.25
CA LYS A 185 -26.88 -30.87 5.20
C LYS A 185 -27.45 -30.73 3.78
N ARG A 186 -26.67 -31.00 2.73
CA ARG A 186 -27.13 -31.08 1.34
C ARG A 186 -27.39 -32.53 0.98
#